data_AF-A0AAF0J207-F1
#
_entry.id   AF-A0AAF0J207-F1
#
_cell.length_a   1.000
_cell.length_b   1.000
_cell.length_c   1.000
_cell.angle_alpha   90.00
_cell.angle_beta   90.00
_cell.angle_gamma   90.00
#
_symmetry.space_group_name_H-M   'P 1'
#
loop_
_entity.id
_entity.type
_entity.pdbx_description
1 polymer ?
#
loop_
_entity_poly.entity_id
_entity_poly.type
_entity_poly.pdbx_seq_one_letter_code
_entity_poly.pdbx_strand_id
1 'polypeptide(L)'
;MASLQSALTRFVLDPAYHDVLTIVKGARNGLVYGAKIRFPHALVMVTLFGSGTVQQRWKKIITATRQHAVRLAKYVAIYKTSLLILRDLFHEGKQHSVDPFIAGMLGGWYMFGDRTPVNEQIVLYCVSRCLAALLPRAKVPKDYPKNRVLPIDNTAHQVFAALTWGAVMWLFVNERRRLNSGLVNSMDYLYVFSDKWDGLRNFLWHNV
;
A
#
# COMPACT_ATOMS: atom_id res chain seq x y z
N MET A 1 -38.03 -6.66 14.82
CA MET A 1 -36.63 -6.26 14.58
C MET A 1 -35.64 -6.92 15.54
N ALA A 2 -35.92 -6.97 16.85
CA ALA A 2 -35.06 -7.64 17.84
C ALA A 2 -34.80 -9.13 17.56
N SER A 3 -35.82 -9.88 17.09
CA SER A 3 -35.69 -11.32 16.76
C SER A 3 -34.74 -11.59 15.58
N LEU A 4 -34.81 -10.77 14.53
CA LEU A 4 -33.92 -10.89 13.36
C LEU A 4 -32.47 -10.57 13.75
N GLN A 5 -32.25 -9.52 14.54
CA GLN A 5 -30.92 -9.16 15.04
C GLN A 5 -30.32 -10.32 15.85
N SER A 6 -31.07 -10.89 16.79
CA SER A 6 -30.60 -12.02 17.59
C SER A 6 -30.31 -13.26 16.75
N ALA A 7 -31.13 -13.55 15.74
CA ALA A 7 -30.88 -14.66 14.81
C ALA A 7 -29.60 -14.46 13.99
N LEU A 8 -29.38 -13.26 13.45
CA LEU A 8 -28.15 -12.90 12.73
C LEU A 8 -26.92 -12.93 13.63
N THR A 9 -27.04 -12.46 14.88
CA THR A 9 -25.96 -12.53 15.86
C THR A 9 -25.58 -13.97 16.16
N ARG A 10 -26.54 -14.87 16.37
CA ARG A 10 -26.26 -16.30 16.56
C ARG A 10 -25.54 -16.91 15.36
N PHE A 11 -25.99 -16.61 14.15
CA PHE A 11 -25.35 -17.07 12.93
C PHE A 11 -23.88 -16.59 12.80
N VAL A 12 -23.62 -15.31 13.07
CA VAL A 12 -22.26 -14.75 12.95
C VAL A 12 -21.31 -15.25 14.04
N LEU A 13 -21.84 -15.64 15.20
CA LEU A 13 -21.07 -16.17 16.33
C LEU A 13 -20.88 -17.70 16.28
N ASP A 14 -21.52 -18.39 15.33
CA ASP A 14 -21.39 -19.83 15.18
C ASP A 14 -19.97 -20.21 14.71
N PRO A 15 -19.22 -21.02 15.50
CA PRO A 15 -17.89 -21.48 15.12
C PRO A 15 -17.83 -22.22 13.79
N ALA A 16 -18.92 -22.89 13.37
CA ALA A 16 -18.98 -23.64 12.12
C ALA A 16 -18.77 -22.74 10.88
N TYR A 17 -19.15 -21.46 10.97
CA TYR A 17 -18.98 -20.50 9.87
C TYR A 17 -17.76 -19.59 10.04
N HIS A 18 -16.97 -19.77 11.10
CA HIS A 18 -15.92 -18.82 11.49
C HIS A 18 -14.90 -18.58 10.37
N ASP A 19 -14.44 -19.63 9.70
CA ASP A 19 -13.42 -19.52 8.64
C ASP A 19 -13.94 -18.75 7.41
N VAL A 20 -15.13 -19.10 6.93
CA VAL A 20 -15.76 -18.43 5.78
C VAL A 20 -16.11 -16.98 6.13
N LEU A 21 -16.69 -16.74 7.31
CA LEU A 21 -17.01 -15.39 7.79
C LEU A 21 -15.76 -14.54 7.98
N THR A 22 -14.62 -15.13 8.32
CA THR A 22 -13.33 -14.44 8.43
C THR A 22 -12.83 -13.96 7.07
N ILE A 23 -13.04 -14.74 5.99
CA ILE A 23 -12.76 -14.31 4.61
C ILE A 23 -13.64 -13.12 4.24
N VAL A 24 -14.96 -13.23 4.46
CA VAL A 24 -15.95 -12.18 4.14
C VAL A 24 -15.66 -10.90 4.93
N LYS A 25 -15.40 -11.01 6.24
CA LYS A 25 -15.06 -9.89 7.11
C LYS A 25 -13.75 -9.23 6.68
N GLY A 26 -12.75 -10.03 6.31
CA GLY A 26 -11.48 -9.56 5.77
C GLY A 26 -11.67 -8.77 4.48
N ALA A 27 -12.40 -9.31 3.50
CA ALA A 27 -12.71 -8.64 2.25
C ALA A 27 -13.46 -7.32 2.47
N ARG A 28 -14.45 -7.32 3.36
CA ARG A 28 -15.16 -6.10 3.77
C ARG A 28 -14.22 -5.07 4.39
N ASN A 29 -13.31 -5.49 5.27
CA ASN A 29 -12.33 -4.58 5.86
C ASN A 29 -11.40 -3.99 4.80
N GLY A 30 -10.96 -4.80 3.82
CA GLY A 30 -10.20 -4.32 2.66
C GLY A 30 -10.98 -3.29 1.84
N LEU A 31 -12.27 -3.53 1.58
CA LEU A 31 -13.13 -2.58 0.87
C LEU A 31 -13.23 -1.24 1.63
N VAL A 32 -13.54 -1.29 2.93
CA VAL A 32 -13.72 -0.08 3.74
C VAL A 32 -12.41 0.69 3.89
N TYR A 33 -11.31 0.00 4.17
CA TYR A 33 -10.01 0.63 4.32
C TYR A 33 -9.54 1.26 3.00
N GLY A 34 -9.66 0.52 1.89
CA GLY A 34 -9.31 1.02 0.57
C GLY A 34 -10.14 2.26 0.18
N ALA A 35 -11.43 2.26 0.48
CA ALA A 35 -12.27 3.44 0.26
C ALA A 35 -11.84 4.63 1.12
N LYS A 36 -11.61 4.42 2.43
CA LYS A 36 -11.21 5.46 3.38
C LYS A 36 -9.91 6.18 3.00
N ILE A 37 -8.95 5.46 2.42
CA ILE A 37 -7.67 6.06 2.00
C ILE A 37 -7.76 6.63 0.59
N ARG A 38 -8.33 5.88 -0.36
CA ARG A 38 -8.29 6.27 -1.76
C ARG A 38 -9.23 7.43 -2.07
N PHE A 39 -10.38 7.51 -1.41
CA PHE A 39 -11.35 8.57 -1.68
C PHE A 39 -10.80 9.97 -1.38
N PRO A 40 -10.27 10.27 -0.16
CA PRO A 40 -9.69 11.58 0.12
C PRO A 40 -8.53 11.93 -0.81
N HIS A 41 -7.65 10.96 -1.08
CA HIS A 41 -6.53 11.16 -1.99
C HIS A 41 -7.02 11.50 -3.41
N ALA A 42 -7.95 10.71 -3.98
CA ALA A 42 -8.48 10.97 -5.31
C ALA A 42 -9.24 12.30 -5.37
N LEU A 43 -9.98 12.64 -4.32
CA LEU A 43 -10.67 13.92 -4.20
C LEU A 43 -9.68 15.09 -4.31
N VAL A 44 -8.62 15.08 -3.49
CA VAL A 44 -7.59 16.14 -3.49
C VAL A 44 -6.88 16.20 -4.85
N MET A 45 -6.39 15.05 -5.34
CA MET A 45 -5.61 15.02 -6.58
C MET A 45 -6.41 15.42 -7.82
N VAL A 46 -7.67 14.97 -7.94
CA VAL A 46 -8.52 15.33 -9.09
C VAL A 46 -9.03 16.76 -8.98
N THR A 47 -9.21 17.30 -7.77
CA THR A 47 -9.63 18.69 -7.60
C THR A 47 -8.50 19.66 -7.93
N LEU A 48 -7.28 19.39 -7.45
CA LEU A 48 -6.12 20.27 -7.65
C LEU A 48 -5.49 20.13 -9.04
N PHE A 49 -5.35 18.90 -9.53
CA PHE A 49 -4.58 18.61 -10.75
C PHE A 49 -5.41 17.93 -11.84
N GLY A 50 -6.69 17.64 -11.59
CA GLY A 50 -7.55 16.94 -12.55
C GLY A 50 -8.19 17.87 -13.57
N SER A 51 -8.19 17.47 -14.84
CA SER A 51 -8.91 18.11 -15.93
C SER A 51 -10.32 17.54 -16.13
N GLY A 52 -11.20 18.33 -16.74
CA GLY A 52 -12.57 17.95 -17.12
C GLY A 52 -13.67 18.62 -16.29
N THR A 53 -14.92 18.36 -16.66
CA THR A 53 -16.10 18.92 -15.97
C THR A 53 -16.25 18.36 -14.56
N VAL A 54 -17.05 19.02 -13.72
CA VAL A 54 -17.35 18.55 -12.36
C VAL A 54 -17.86 17.11 -12.34
N GLN A 55 -18.75 16.75 -13.27
CA GLN A 55 -19.27 15.39 -13.40
C GLN A 55 -18.17 14.38 -13.77
N GLN A 56 -17.28 14.74 -14.71
CA GLN A 56 -16.16 13.88 -15.11
C GLN A 56 -15.17 13.69 -13.95
N ARG A 57 -14.89 14.75 -13.18
CA ARG A 57 -14.04 14.70 -11.98
C ARG A 57 -14.60 13.77 -10.92
N TRP A 58 -15.89 13.89 -10.58
CA TRP A 58 -16.54 12.97 -9.65
C TRP A 58 -16.53 11.52 -10.14
N LYS A 59 -16.80 11.29 -11.43
CA LYS A 59 -16.71 9.96 -12.04
C LYS A 59 -15.30 9.38 -11.89
N LYS A 60 -14.24 10.16 -12.14
CA LYS A 60 -12.85 9.74 -11.92
C LYS A 60 -12.59 9.38 -10.45
N ILE A 61 -13.03 10.21 -9.49
CA ILE A 61 -12.84 9.99 -8.05
C ILE A 61 -13.50 8.68 -7.60
N ILE A 62 -14.78 8.50 -7.92
CA ILE A 62 -15.56 7.33 -7.53
C ILE A 62 -14.99 6.06 -8.18
N THR A 63 -14.65 6.13 -9.46
CA THR A 63 -14.08 4.99 -10.20
C THR A 63 -12.74 4.56 -9.59
N ALA A 64 -11.83 5.50 -9.36
CA ALA A 64 -10.53 5.22 -8.74
C ALA A 64 -10.68 4.63 -7.33
N THR A 65 -11.62 5.17 -6.54
CA THR A 65 -11.92 4.68 -5.19
C THR A 65 -12.46 3.25 -5.24
N ARG A 66 -13.47 2.99 -6.07
CA ARG A 66 -14.09 1.66 -6.21
C ARG A 66 -13.07 0.64 -6.69
N GLN A 67 -12.29 0.97 -7.72
CA GLN A 67 -11.28 0.07 -8.26
C GLN A 67 -10.26 -0.32 -7.19
N HIS A 68 -9.75 0.65 -6.43
CA HIS A 68 -8.78 0.39 -5.36
C HIS A 68 -9.39 -0.43 -4.21
N ALA A 69 -10.57 -0.04 -3.73
CA ALA A 69 -11.27 -0.73 -2.64
C ALA A 69 -11.62 -2.18 -2.99
N VAL A 70 -12.11 -2.43 -4.21
CA VAL A 70 -12.43 -3.77 -4.69
C VAL A 70 -11.17 -4.61 -4.88
N ARG A 71 -10.08 -4.04 -5.40
CA ARG A 71 -8.80 -4.75 -5.51
C ARG A 71 -8.29 -5.19 -4.14
N LEU A 72 -8.36 -4.32 -3.13
CA LEU A 72 -7.94 -4.67 -1.78
C LEU A 72 -8.83 -5.74 -1.16
N ALA A 73 -10.15 -5.65 -1.35
CA ALA A 73 -11.10 -6.67 -0.92
C ALA A 73 -10.79 -8.04 -1.56
N LYS A 74 -10.54 -8.06 -2.88
CA LYS A 74 -10.17 -9.28 -3.63
C LYS A 74 -8.87 -9.87 -3.13
N TYR A 75 -7.83 -9.05 -2.94
CA TYR A 75 -6.56 -9.53 -2.40
C TYR A 75 -6.72 -10.20 -1.04
N VAL A 76 -7.45 -9.57 -0.11
CA VAL A 76 -7.69 -10.15 1.22
C VAL A 76 -8.49 -11.46 1.13
N ALA A 77 -9.49 -11.52 0.23
CA ALA A 77 -10.24 -12.74 0.00
C ALA A 77 -9.35 -13.87 -0.51
N ILE A 78 -8.54 -13.60 -1.54
CA ILE A 78 -7.59 -14.57 -2.12
C ILE A 78 -6.61 -15.05 -1.05
N TYR A 79 -5.94 -14.12 -0.37
CA TYR A 79 -4.96 -14.44 0.67
C TYR A 79 -5.53 -15.34 1.76
N LYS A 80 -6.69 -14.98 2.33
CA LYS A 80 -7.32 -15.77 3.40
C LYS A 80 -7.84 -17.12 2.89
N THR A 81 -8.34 -17.18 1.67
CA THR A 81 -8.76 -18.44 1.04
C THR A 81 -7.56 -19.35 0.82
N SER A 82 -6.44 -18.83 0.30
CA SER A 82 -5.21 -19.59 0.13
C SER A 82 -4.67 -20.11 1.47
N LEU A 83 -4.69 -19.29 2.53
CA LEU A 83 -4.32 -19.75 3.87
C LEU A 83 -5.23 -20.87 4.38
N LEU A 84 -6.54 -20.74 4.18
CA LEU A 84 -7.51 -21.75 4.58
C LEU A 84 -7.24 -23.08 3.87
N ILE A 85 -7.03 -23.03 2.55
CA ILE A 85 -6.70 -24.19 1.72
C ILE A 85 -5.38 -24.83 2.17
N LEU A 86 -4.32 -24.04 2.39
CA LEU A 86 -3.02 -24.55 2.85
C LEU A 86 -3.14 -25.23 4.22
N ARG A 87 -3.82 -24.58 5.16
CA ARG A 87 -4.06 -25.08 6.51
C ARG A 87 -4.83 -26.41 6.51
N ASP A 88 -5.93 -26.48 5.76
CA ASP A 88 -6.88 -27.60 5.84
C ASP A 88 -6.47 -28.79 4.97
N LEU A 89 -5.88 -28.54 3.79
CA LEU A 89 -5.50 -29.63 2.87
C LEU A 89 -4.08 -30.16 3.10
N PHE A 90 -3.16 -29.35 3.62
CA PHE A 90 -1.75 -29.73 3.71
C PHE A 90 -1.20 -29.85 5.14
N HIS A 91 -1.86 -29.25 6.13
CA HIS A 91 -1.31 -29.10 7.49
C HIS A 91 -2.28 -29.49 8.62
N GLU A 92 -3.21 -30.41 8.34
CA GLU A 92 -4.13 -30.99 9.34
C GLU A 92 -4.85 -29.93 10.22
N GLY A 93 -5.21 -28.80 9.61
CA GLY A 93 -5.91 -27.71 10.30
C GLY A 93 -5.01 -26.72 11.06
N LYS A 94 -3.68 -26.83 10.99
CA LYS A 94 -2.74 -25.88 11.62
C LYS A 94 -1.98 -25.07 10.58
N GLN A 95 -1.93 -23.75 10.77
CA GLN A 95 -1.20 -22.88 9.85
C GLN A 95 0.32 -23.02 10.09
N HIS A 96 1.09 -23.34 9.06
CA HIS A 96 2.55 -23.35 9.11
C HIS A 96 3.14 -21.94 8.91
N SER A 97 4.40 -21.77 9.29
CA SER A 97 5.11 -20.47 9.20
C SER A 97 5.31 -19.98 7.77
N VAL A 98 5.35 -20.90 6.79
CA VAL A 98 5.56 -20.58 5.37
C VAL A 98 4.26 -20.26 4.62
N ASP A 99 3.10 -20.67 5.14
CA ASP A 99 1.80 -20.49 4.50
C ASP A 99 1.49 -19.02 4.17
N PRO A 100 1.76 -18.03 5.06
CA PRO A 100 1.60 -16.62 4.74
C PRO A 100 2.45 -16.17 3.55
N PHE A 101 3.66 -16.70 3.41
CA PHE A 101 4.53 -16.37 2.28
C PHE A 101 3.97 -16.91 0.97
N ILE A 102 3.53 -18.17 0.94
CA ILE A 102 2.96 -18.81 -0.24
C ILE A 102 1.64 -18.13 -0.64
N ALA A 103 0.73 -17.94 0.32
CA ALA A 103 -0.54 -17.24 0.10
C ALA A 103 -0.32 -15.80 -0.37
N GLY A 104 0.65 -15.10 0.22
CA GLY A 104 1.04 -13.74 -0.16
C GLY A 104 1.60 -13.68 -1.57
N MET A 105 2.45 -14.64 -1.96
CA MET A 105 3.02 -14.78 -3.30
C MET A 105 1.95 -15.04 -4.35
N LEU A 106 1.02 -15.98 -4.11
CA LEU A 106 -0.09 -16.28 -5.01
C LEU A 106 -0.99 -15.05 -5.23
N GLY A 107 -1.42 -14.42 -4.14
CA GLY A 107 -2.23 -13.21 -4.20
C GLY A 107 -1.49 -12.04 -4.86
N GLY A 108 -0.19 -11.91 -4.60
CA GLY A 108 0.65 -10.87 -5.16
C GLY A 108 0.84 -11.02 -6.67
N TRP A 109 1.14 -12.24 -7.13
CA TRP A 109 1.27 -12.55 -8.55
C TRP A 109 -0.03 -12.27 -9.31
N TYR A 110 -1.17 -12.75 -8.78
CA TYR A 110 -2.46 -12.56 -9.43
C TYR A 110 -2.92 -11.08 -9.45
N MET A 111 -2.74 -10.36 -8.34
CA MET A 111 -3.28 -8.99 -8.21
C MET A 111 -2.35 -7.91 -8.78
N PHE A 112 -1.03 -8.12 -8.69
CA PHE A 112 -0.02 -7.11 -8.99
C PHE A 112 0.95 -7.51 -10.10
N GLY A 113 0.76 -8.67 -10.75
CA GLY A 113 1.62 -9.14 -11.85
C GLY A 113 1.61 -8.22 -13.07
N ASP A 114 0.47 -7.58 -13.37
CA ASP A 114 0.40 -6.57 -14.42
C ASP A 114 1.18 -5.31 -14.02
N ARG A 115 2.13 -4.91 -14.85
CA ARG A 115 2.89 -3.68 -14.62
C ARG A 115 2.05 -2.46 -14.97
N THR A 116 1.41 -1.88 -13.95
CA THR A 116 0.74 -0.58 -14.01
C THR A 116 1.41 0.40 -13.05
N PRO A 117 1.32 1.73 -13.26
CA PRO A 117 1.93 2.70 -12.34
C PRO A 117 1.49 2.51 -10.88
N VAL A 118 0.24 2.08 -10.66
CA VAL A 118 -0.30 1.79 -9.32
C VAL A 118 0.31 0.53 -8.74
N ASN A 119 0.40 -0.55 -9.51
CA ASN A 119 0.97 -1.81 -9.03
C ASN A 119 2.48 -1.66 -8.76
N GLU A 120 3.19 -0.94 -9.64
CA GLU A 120 4.62 -0.65 -9.46
C GLU A 120 4.86 0.14 -8.17
N GLN A 121 4.03 1.15 -7.87
CA GLN A 121 4.10 1.88 -6.59
C GLN A 121 3.85 0.96 -5.38
N ILE A 122 2.88 0.05 -5.45
CA ILE A 122 2.61 -0.91 -4.37
C ILE A 122 3.81 -1.83 -4.16
N VAL A 123 4.39 -2.36 -5.23
CA VAL A 123 5.55 -3.26 -5.15
C VAL A 123 6.77 -2.54 -4.57
N LEU A 124 7.09 -1.34 -5.06
CA LEU A 124 8.19 -0.52 -4.53
C LEU A 124 7.97 -0.18 -3.04
N TYR A 125 6.74 0.17 -2.67
CA TYR A 125 6.36 0.40 -1.27
C TYR A 125 6.57 -0.86 -0.41
N CYS A 126 6.13 -2.03 -0.86
CA CYS A 126 6.31 -3.28 -0.13
C CYS A 126 7.80 -3.65 0.00
N VAL A 127 8.56 -3.59 -1.09
CA VAL A 127 10.01 -3.91 -1.10
C VAL A 127 10.76 -3.00 -0.12
N SER A 128 10.53 -1.67 -0.17
CA SER A 128 11.18 -0.75 0.75
C SER A 128 10.88 -1.07 2.23
N ARG A 129 9.64 -1.46 2.55
CA ARG A 129 9.25 -1.86 3.92
C ARG A 129 9.85 -3.19 4.34
N CYS A 130 9.94 -4.16 3.44
CA CYS A 130 10.61 -5.44 3.67
C CYS A 130 12.12 -5.26 3.90
N LEU A 131 12.78 -4.43 3.09
CA LEU A 131 14.20 -4.10 3.30
C LEU A 131 14.42 -3.37 4.62
N ALA A 132 13.56 -2.39 4.93
CA ALA A 132 13.60 -1.70 6.23
C ALA A 132 13.32 -2.66 7.40
N ALA A 133 12.61 -3.77 7.19
CA ALA A 133 12.37 -4.80 8.21
C ALA A 133 13.67 -5.55 8.61
N LEU A 134 14.65 -5.60 7.72
CA LEU A 134 15.95 -6.26 7.95
C LEU A 134 16.90 -5.40 8.81
N LEU A 135 16.62 -4.11 8.98
CA LEU A 135 17.47 -3.22 9.77
C LEU A 135 17.38 -3.56 11.27
N PRO A 136 18.49 -3.37 12.04
CA PRO A 136 18.50 -3.52 13.49
C PRO A 136 17.41 -2.69 14.17
N ARG A 137 16.81 -3.26 15.23
CA ARG A 137 15.79 -2.60 16.04
C ARG A 137 16.42 -1.88 17.21
N ALA A 138 15.87 -0.72 17.56
CA ALA A 138 16.29 0.00 18.75
C ALA A 138 15.95 -0.79 20.01
N LYS A 139 16.76 -0.60 21.05
CA LYS A 139 16.45 -1.13 22.39
C LYS A 139 15.24 -0.40 22.95
N VAL A 140 14.22 -1.15 23.35
CA VAL A 140 13.02 -0.62 23.98
C VAL A 140 12.94 -0.98 25.46
N PRO A 141 12.26 -0.17 26.30
CA PRO A 141 11.98 -0.51 27.68
C PRO A 141 11.27 -1.86 27.85
N LYS A 142 11.37 -2.49 29.02
CA LYS A 142 10.74 -3.81 29.29
C LYS A 142 9.21 -3.74 29.25
N ASP A 143 8.63 -2.59 29.54
CA ASP A 143 7.20 -2.27 29.49
C ASP A 143 6.71 -1.88 28.08
N TYR A 144 7.56 -1.97 27.06
CA TYR A 144 7.17 -1.65 25.69
C TYR A 144 6.03 -2.56 25.21
N PRO A 145 4.94 -2.00 24.64
CA PRO A 145 3.77 -2.79 24.25
C PRO A 145 4.13 -3.89 23.24
N LYS A 146 3.83 -5.15 23.57
CA LYS A 146 4.11 -6.33 22.71
C LYS A 146 3.44 -6.27 21.33
N ASN A 147 2.37 -5.49 21.20
CA ASN A 147 1.64 -5.32 19.95
C ASN A 147 2.17 -4.16 19.07
N ARG A 148 3.19 -3.41 19.52
CA ARG A 148 3.80 -2.34 18.75
C ARG A 148 5.05 -2.82 18.04
N VAL A 149 5.24 -2.31 16.82
CA VAL A 149 6.45 -2.58 16.02
C VAL A 149 7.63 -1.88 16.68
N LEU A 150 8.73 -2.63 16.86
CA LEU A 150 9.98 -2.06 17.38
C LEU A 150 10.53 -1.01 16.40
N PRO A 151 10.90 0.19 16.88
CA PRO A 151 11.51 1.21 16.03
C PRO A 151 12.86 0.73 15.48
N ILE A 152 13.25 1.26 14.32
CA ILE A 152 14.58 1.01 13.74
C ILE A 152 15.61 1.73 14.62
N ASP A 153 16.77 1.11 14.82
CA ASP A 153 17.90 1.78 15.48
C ASP A 153 18.28 3.07 14.74
N ASN A 154 18.54 4.15 15.50
CA ASN A 154 18.75 5.46 14.91
C ASN A 154 20.00 5.51 14.00
N THR A 155 21.09 4.87 14.41
CA THR A 155 22.32 4.82 13.61
C THR A 155 22.10 4.01 12.34
N ALA A 156 21.43 2.85 12.45
CA ALA A 156 21.08 2.05 11.29
C ALA A 156 20.19 2.83 10.30
N HIS A 157 19.22 3.61 10.82
CA HIS A 157 18.37 4.47 10.00
C HIS A 157 19.17 5.56 9.28
N GLN A 158 20.07 6.25 9.98
CA GLN A 158 20.92 7.31 9.41
C GLN A 158 21.79 6.78 8.27
N VAL A 159 22.46 5.64 8.48
CA VAL A 159 23.29 5.00 7.45
C VAL A 159 22.42 4.59 6.26
N PHE A 160 21.29 3.94 6.51
CA PHE A 160 20.37 3.53 5.46
C PHE A 160 19.85 4.72 4.64
N ALA A 161 19.49 5.82 5.30
CA ALA A 161 19.02 7.04 4.65
C ALA A 161 20.13 7.68 3.80
N ALA A 162 21.34 7.81 4.33
CA ALA A 162 22.49 8.38 3.61
C ALA A 162 22.83 7.58 2.35
N LEU A 163 22.92 6.26 2.46
CA LEU A 163 23.20 5.37 1.32
C LEU A 163 22.08 5.41 0.28
N THR A 164 20.81 5.36 0.72
CA THR A 164 19.65 5.41 -0.18
C THR A 164 19.64 6.72 -0.96
N TRP A 165 19.82 7.86 -0.28
CA TRP A 165 19.79 9.16 -0.94
C TRP A 165 21.00 9.38 -1.84
N GLY A 166 22.20 9.00 -1.40
CA GLY A 166 23.41 9.04 -2.23
C GLY A 166 23.25 8.23 -3.52
N ALA A 167 22.67 7.03 -3.43
CA ALA A 167 22.37 6.20 -4.60
C ALA A 167 21.34 6.86 -5.54
N VAL A 168 20.27 7.45 -4.99
CA VAL A 168 19.26 8.17 -5.78
C VAL A 168 19.90 9.32 -6.55
N MET A 169 20.72 10.14 -5.89
CA MET A 169 21.39 11.28 -6.53
C MET A 169 22.35 10.81 -7.64
N TRP A 170 23.16 9.79 -7.35
CA TRP A 170 24.10 9.24 -8.33
C TRP A 170 23.39 8.66 -9.55
N LEU A 171 22.32 7.87 -9.33
CA LEU A 171 21.52 7.30 -10.42
C LEU A 171 20.79 8.39 -11.21
N PHE A 172 20.32 9.46 -10.56
CA PHE A 172 19.65 10.54 -11.26
C PHE A 172 20.58 11.28 -12.22
N VAL A 173 21.84 11.51 -11.83
CA VAL A 173 22.83 12.17 -12.68
C VAL A 173 23.37 11.24 -13.77
N ASN A 174 23.70 9.99 -13.43
CA ASN A 174 24.45 9.10 -14.33
C ASN A 174 23.57 8.11 -15.12
N GLU A 175 22.43 7.69 -14.57
CA GLU A 175 21.61 6.58 -15.09
C GLU A 175 20.10 6.90 -15.04
N ARG A 176 19.73 8.18 -15.26
CA ARG A 176 18.36 8.71 -15.12
C ARG A 176 17.27 7.86 -15.78
N ARG A 177 17.57 7.29 -16.96
CA ARG A 177 16.64 6.46 -17.75
C ARG A 177 16.23 5.16 -17.06
N ARG A 178 16.96 4.72 -16.03
CA ARG A 178 16.66 3.51 -15.25
C ARG A 178 15.82 3.78 -14.00
N LEU A 179 15.69 5.04 -13.58
CA LEU A 179 14.89 5.41 -12.43
C LEU A 179 13.38 5.37 -12.75
N ASN A 180 12.57 5.12 -11.73
CA ASN A 180 11.12 5.20 -11.88
C ASN A 180 10.70 6.64 -12.25
N SER A 181 9.75 6.75 -13.18
CA SER A 181 9.29 8.04 -13.73
C SER A 181 8.77 9.01 -12.68
N GLY A 182 8.15 8.51 -11.60
CA GLY A 182 7.67 9.37 -10.51
C GLY A 182 8.80 10.06 -9.77
N LEU A 183 9.91 9.36 -9.51
CA LEU A 183 11.09 9.95 -8.88
C LEU A 183 11.79 10.93 -9.82
N VAL A 184 11.93 10.55 -11.10
CA VAL A 184 12.55 11.42 -12.11
C VAL A 184 11.81 12.74 -12.24
N ASN A 185 10.47 12.72 -12.33
CA ASN A 185 9.67 13.94 -12.44
C ASN A 185 9.85 14.86 -11.22
N SER A 186 9.89 14.30 -10.01
CA SER A 186 10.15 15.07 -8.78
C SER A 186 11.55 15.67 -8.79
N MET A 187 12.55 14.89 -9.19
CA MET A 187 13.94 15.34 -9.26
C MET A 187 14.14 16.43 -10.32
N ASP A 188 13.50 16.32 -11.48
CA ASP A 188 13.54 17.36 -12.52
C ASP A 188 12.94 18.66 -12.01
N TYR A 189 11.77 18.57 -11.37
CA TYR A 189 11.12 19.74 -10.79
C TYR A 189 11.99 20.44 -9.74
N LEU A 190 12.66 19.66 -8.89
CA LEU A 190 13.45 20.19 -7.78
C LEU A 190 14.84 20.70 -8.20
N TYR A 191 15.50 20.03 -9.14
CA TYR A 191 16.94 20.25 -9.41
C TYR A 191 17.24 20.70 -10.84
N VAL A 192 16.41 20.37 -11.82
CA VAL A 192 16.67 20.75 -13.23
C VAL A 192 15.93 22.02 -13.58
N PHE A 193 14.69 22.16 -13.14
CA PHE A 193 13.89 23.36 -13.39
C PHE A 193 14.33 24.53 -12.51
N SER A 194 14.92 24.26 -11.34
CA SER A 194 15.52 25.28 -10.48
C SER A 194 16.65 26.06 -11.16
N ASP A 195 17.31 25.46 -12.16
CA ASP A 195 18.47 26.05 -12.83
C ASP A 195 18.09 27.04 -13.94
N LYS A 196 16.78 27.25 -14.18
CA LYS A 196 16.28 28.06 -15.30
C LYS A 196 15.27 29.10 -14.82
N TRP A 197 15.62 30.38 -14.95
CA TRP A 197 14.68 31.48 -14.79
C TRP A 197 15.00 32.62 -15.75
N ASP A 198 13.97 33.29 -16.25
CA ASP A 198 14.04 34.45 -17.14
C ASP A 198 13.32 35.69 -16.56
N GLY A 199 12.68 35.57 -15.39
CA GLY A 199 12.02 36.66 -14.70
C GLY A 199 11.40 36.29 -13.35
N LEU A 200 10.92 37.31 -12.62
CA LEU A 200 10.35 37.16 -11.27
C LEU A 200 9.14 36.22 -11.20
N ARG A 201 8.34 36.17 -12.26
CA ARG A 201 7.20 35.24 -12.36
C ARG A 201 7.69 33.79 -12.31
N ASN A 202 8.76 33.49 -13.03
CA ASN A 202 9.24 32.12 -13.14
C ASN A 202 10.15 31.72 -11.97
N PHE A 203 10.69 32.71 -11.27
CA PHE A 203 11.41 32.52 -10.02
C PHE A 203 10.48 32.25 -8.81
N LEU A 204 9.32 32.93 -8.72
CA LEU A 204 8.46 32.87 -7.52
C LEU A 204 7.17 32.05 -7.69
N TRP A 205 6.66 31.87 -8.91
CA TRP A 205 5.32 31.29 -9.10
C TRP A 205 5.32 30.04 -9.98
N HIS A 206 5.91 30.08 -11.18
CA HIS A 206 5.79 28.98 -12.14
C HIS A 206 7.10 28.66 -12.84
N ASN A 207 7.53 27.39 -12.86
CA ASN A 207 8.72 27.02 -13.61
C ASN A 207 8.53 27.26 -15.12
N VAL A 208 9.65 27.52 -15.82
CA VAL A 208 9.73 27.66 -17.28
C VAL A 208 9.43 26.35 -18.00
#